data_AF-A0A661V1M1-F1
#
_entry.id   AF-A0A661V1M1-F1
#
_cell.length_a   1.000
_cell.length_b   1.000
_cell.length_c   1.000
_cell.angle_alpha   90.00
_cell.angle_beta   90.00
_cell.angle_gamma   90.00
#
_symmetry.space_group_name_H-M   'P 1'
#
loop_
_entity.id
_entity.type
_entity.pdbx_description
1 polymer ?
#
loop_
_entity_poly.entity_id
_entity_poly.type
_entity_poly.pdbx_seq_one_letter_code
_entity_poly.pdbx_strand_id
1 'polypeptide(L)'
;MPKSMINKSSSSIKAKYHQKTVSDSAITNTYIRLLDGEPLFAEYVWMQLSVFDLSELGLGLLYNILPVDFEPYSIDYTFETPTVDETLQGIWAKFKPVDFSKLYTWMTDFREYIIENFKEEFQPDLLLMTAEKAIYGVTPYARGIYDPVLAREFVRATFHKLRLLRTPDTSWKSMLQQIADFLEMIGVTDDNVFNRIMMLFSAQTQSFVLGLGILGRSRLSEMEGDYAKVPFLDAQGYIHDLKFRTLDHLQLGFILGVTPLGYGLLLPKNSIYKLVNEKENPPIIKVLTEKISGIIQRLTMSTWAYSNYNRPEEMLDYHKSEKANQYDLLQAQRRFIENWVYARIPPDEANPVRIRQYQNAVLQCVCWRAKRHRWGFKSWESMTEDQFKEWWLNYWESQGLSRETLNNLYGGMSLWLESVRKSKLNLGKKVQQVRKRLALSV
;
A
#
# COMPACT_ATOMS: atom_id res chain seq x y z
N MET A 1 -20.75 8.84 32.83
CA MET A 1 -21.09 7.93 31.71
C MET A 1 -21.37 8.74 30.44
N PRO A 2 -20.59 8.64 29.36
CA PRO A 2 -21.00 9.14 28.06
C PRO A 2 -21.87 8.09 27.34
N LYS A 3 -23.15 8.42 27.15
CA LYS A 3 -24.21 7.62 26.52
C LYS A 3 -24.05 7.36 25.00
N SER A 4 -22.86 7.46 24.40
CA SER A 4 -22.76 7.61 22.93
C SER A 4 -22.29 6.39 22.12
N MET A 5 -21.89 5.27 22.74
CA MET A 5 -21.40 4.10 21.99
C MET A 5 -22.21 2.80 22.18
N ILE A 6 -23.17 2.77 23.11
CA ILE A 6 -23.94 1.56 23.43
C ILE A 6 -25.33 1.70 22.81
N ASN A 7 -25.64 0.85 21.82
CA ASN A 7 -26.94 0.66 21.16
C ASN A 7 -27.38 1.66 20.08
N LYS A 8 -26.62 1.81 18.99
CA LYS A 8 -27.26 2.12 17.70
C LYS A 8 -27.99 0.87 17.21
N SER A 9 -29.29 0.97 16.98
CA SER A 9 -30.06 -0.13 16.37
C SER A 9 -29.41 -0.54 15.04
N SER A 10 -29.36 -1.84 14.77
CA SER A 10 -28.83 -2.38 13.50
C SER A 10 -29.53 -1.73 12.28
N SER A 11 -30.84 -1.45 12.37
CA SER A 11 -31.60 -0.74 11.33
C SER A 11 -31.08 0.67 11.04
N SER A 12 -30.64 1.42 12.06
CA SER A 12 -30.12 2.79 11.88
C SER A 12 -28.77 2.82 11.15
N ILE A 13 -27.88 1.85 11.43
CA ILE A 13 -26.57 1.76 10.76
C ILE A 13 -26.76 1.35 9.30
N LYS A 14 -27.64 0.36 9.06
CA LYS A 14 -28.01 -0.10 7.73
C LYS A 14 -28.58 1.03 6.87
N ALA A 15 -29.57 1.76 7.39
CA ALA A 15 -30.18 2.90 6.72
C ALA A 15 -29.16 4.00 6.40
N LYS A 16 -28.29 4.33 7.36
CA LYS A 16 -27.23 5.33 7.16
C LYS A 16 -26.22 4.93 6.09
N TYR A 17 -25.84 3.66 6.02
CA TYR A 17 -24.94 3.17 4.98
C TYR A 17 -25.60 3.25 3.60
N HIS A 18 -26.85 2.80 3.51
CA HIS A 18 -27.64 2.83 2.27
C HIS A 18 -27.76 4.24 1.72
N GLN A 19 -28.24 5.19 2.53
CA GLN A 19 -28.39 6.60 2.16
C GLN A 19 -27.08 7.28 1.74
N LYS A 20 -25.93 6.77 2.17
CA LYS A 20 -24.62 7.37 1.90
C LYS A 20 -23.89 6.79 0.71
N THR A 21 -24.18 5.54 0.33
CA THR A 21 -23.33 4.81 -0.62
C THR A 21 -24.08 3.98 -1.66
N VAL A 22 -25.35 3.66 -1.41
CA VAL A 22 -26.08 2.63 -2.17
C VAL A 22 -27.40 3.14 -2.76
N SER A 23 -28.02 4.15 -2.15
CA SER A 23 -29.22 4.77 -2.72
C SER A 23 -28.92 5.47 -4.05
N ASP A 24 -29.93 5.62 -4.88
CA ASP A 24 -29.81 6.30 -6.18
C ASP A 24 -29.21 7.71 -6.04
N SER A 25 -29.77 8.50 -5.11
CA SER A 25 -29.23 9.81 -4.77
C SER A 25 -27.79 9.78 -4.25
N ALA A 26 -27.38 8.72 -3.54
CA ALA A 26 -26.02 8.59 -3.02
C ALA A 26 -25.01 8.33 -4.13
N ILE A 27 -25.39 7.53 -5.12
CA ILE A 27 -24.54 7.22 -6.28
C ILE A 27 -24.30 8.50 -7.09
N THR A 28 -25.36 9.23 -7.42
CA THR A 28 -25.27 10.51 -8.12
C THR A 28 -24.45 11.53 -7.35
N ASN A 29 -24.70 11.68 -6.03
CA ASN A 29 -23.92 12.58 -5.20
C ASN A 29 -22.45 12.17 -5.12
N THR A 30 -22.14 10.88 -5.02
CA THR A 30 -20.76 10.38 -4.99
C THR A 30 -20.05 10.69 -6.31
N TYR A 31 -20.71 10.49 -7.44
CA TYR A 31 -20.18 10.80 -8.75
C TYR A 31 -19.81 12.29 -8.87
N ILE A 32 -20.76 13.18 -8.54
CA ILE A 32 -20.54 14.64 -8.58
C ILE A 32 -19.40 15.04 -7.63
N ARG A 33 -19.36 14.50 -6.41
CA ARG A 33 -18.30 14.81 -5.44
C ARG A 33 -16.92 14.33 -5.88
N LEU A 34 -16.84 13.24 -6.63
CA LEU A 34 -15.58 12.78 -7.21
C LEU A 34 -15.10 13.67 -8.34
N LEU A 35 -16.02 14.23 -9.14
CA LEU A 35 -15.67 15.28 -10.13
C LEU A 35 -15.16 16.55 -9.43
N ASP A 36 -15.87 17.02 -8.40
CA ASP A 36 -15.46 18.20 -7.61
C ASP A 36 -14.05 18.01 -6.99
N GLY A 37 -13.77 16.79 -6.52
CA GLY A 37 -12.52 16.42 -5.85
C GLY A 37 -11.39 16.01 -6.80
N GLU A 38 -11.63 15.92 -8.11
CA GLU A 38 -10.66 15.40 -9.09
C GLU A 38 -9.33 16.17 -9.09
N PRO A 39 -9.31 17.53 -9.09
CA PRO A 39 -8.03 18.26 -9.11
C PRO A 39 -7.18 17.99 -7.86
N LEU A 40 -7.81 17.95 -6.69
CA LEU A 40 -7.13 17.67 -5.42
C LEU A 40 -6.63 16.22 -5.38
N PHE A 41 -7.43 15.29 -5.89
CA PHE A 41 -7.04 13.89 -6.00
C PHE A 41 -5.86 13.72 -6.96
N ALA A 42 -5.90 14.36 -8.13
CA ALA A 42 -4.82 14.32 -9.11
C ALA A 42 -3.50 14.80 -8.49
N GLU A 43 -3.53 15.93 -7.79
CA GLU A 43 -2.36 16.44 -7.07
C GLU A 43 -1.85 15.43 -6.03
N TYR A 44 -2.75 14.87 -5.21
CA TYR A 44 -2.39 13.89 -4.19
C TYR A 44 -1.75 12.63 -4.79
N VAL A 45 -2.32 12.11 -5.88
CA VAL A 45 -1.80 10.93 -6.59
C VAL A 45 -0.40 11.21 -7.13
N TRP A 46 -0.20 12.35 -7.80
CA TRP A 46 1.13 12.75 -8.28
C TRP A 46 2.13 12.88 -7.14
N MET A 47 1.77 13.55 -6.03
CA MET A 47 2.65 13.76 -4.89
C MET A 47 3.02 12.47 -4.13
N GLN A 48 2.13 11.47 -4.11
CA GLN A 48 2.36 10.25 -3.32
C GLN A 48 2.86 9.09 -4.17
N LEU A 49 2.15 8.74 -5.26
CA LEU A 49 2.45 7.52 -6.02
C LEU A 49 3.75 7.62 -6.81
N SER A 50 4.07 8.78 -7.38
CA SER A 50 5.32 8.93 -8.14
C SER A 50 6.55 8.67 -7.28
N VAL A 51 6.57 9.16 -6.03
CA VAL A 51 7.66 8.94 -5.09
C VAL A 51 7.79 7.46 -4.73
N PHE A 52 6.68 6.78 -4.45
CA PHE A 52 6.71 5.35 -4.14
C PHE A 52 7.17 4.52 -5.34
N ASP A 53 6.56 4.72 -6.51
CA ASP A 53 6.89 3.99 -7.72
C ASP A 53 8.38 4.21 -8.08
N LEU A 54 8.88 5.45 -8.05
CA LEU A 54 10.29 5.75 -8.34
C LEU A 54 11.24 5.15 -7.30
N SER A 55 10.85 5.14 -6.02
CA SER A 55 11.64 4.49 -4.97
C SER A 55 11.70 2.97 -5.17
N GLU A 56 10.58 2.34 -5.51
CA GLU A 56 10.49 0.89 -5.75
C GLU A 56 11.35 0.47 -6.92
N LEU A 57 11.38 1.25 -8.00
CA LEU A 57 12.21 0.97 -9.16
C LEU A 57 13.71 1.04 -8.82
N GLY A 58 14.12 2.03 -8.01
CA GLY A 58 15.49 2.14 -7.53
C GLY A 58 15.88 0.97 -6.62
N LEU A 59 15.03 0.67 -5.64
CA LEU A 59 15.21 -0.45 -4.72
C LEU A 59 15.15 -1.80 -5.44
N GLY A 60 14.38 -1.91 -6.52
CA GLY A 60 14.26 -3.11 -7.35
C GLY A 60 15.59 -3.50 -7.96
N LEU A 61 16.32 -2.54 -8.53
CA LEU A 61 17.65 -2.81 -9.08
C LEU A 61 18.66 -3.15 -7.97
N LEU A 62 18.63 -2.45 -6.84
CA LEU A 62 19.58 -2.67 -5.73
C LEU A 62 19.36 -3.99 -4.99
N TYR A 63 18.11 -4.43 -4.85
CA TYR A 63 17.73 -5.68 -4.17
C TYR A 63 17.39 -6.82 -5.13
N ASN A 64 17.62 -6.63 -6.42
CA ASN A 64 17.27 -7.59 -7.46
C ASN A 64 15.78 -8.02 -7.37
N ILE A 65 14.86 -7.09 -7.08
CA ILE A 65 13.40 -7.32 -7.11
C ILE A 65 12.82 -6.77 -8.42
N LEU A 66 12.15 -7.62 -9.20
CA LEU A 66 11.60 -7.23 -10.50
C LEU A 66 10.50 -6.16 -10.34
N PRO A 67 10.36 -5.22 -11.28
CA PRO A 67 9.30 -4.21 -11.24
C PRO A 67 7.89 -4.81 -11.09
N VAL A 68 7.62 -5.95 -11.74
CA VAL A 68 6.31 -6.64 -11.66
C VAL A 68 6.00 -7.20 -10.27
N ASP A 69 7.02 -7.45 -9.45
CA ASP A 69 6.82 -7.97 -8.11
C ASP A 69 6.30 -6.89 -7.16
N PHE A 70 6.71 -5.64 -7.35
CA PHE A 70 6.24 -4.53 -6.53
C PHE A 70 4.74 -4.31 -6.73
N GLU A 71 3.95 -4.64 -5.70
CA GLU A 71 2.50 -4.49 -5.79
C GLU A 71 2.09 -3.05 -6.04
N PRO A 72 2.65 -2.04 -5.33
CA PRO A 72 2.23 -0.66 -5.54
C PRO A 72 2.48 -0.21 -6.97
N TYR A 73 3.63 -0.56 -7.55
CA TYR A 73 3.95 -0.33 -8.95
C TYR A 73 2.98 -1.02 -9.91
N SER A 74 2.68 -2.31 -9.71
CA SER A 74 1.89 -3.14 -10.63
C SER A 74 0.37 -3.05 -10.46
N ILE A 75 -0.14 -2.23 -9.54
CA ILE A 75 -1.58 -2.09 -9.30
C ILE A 75 -2.18 -1.13 -10.32
N ASP A 76 -2.92 -1.71 -11.26
CA ASP A 76 -3.87 -0.99 -12.09
C ASP A 76 -5.07 -1.87 -12.45
N TYR A 77 -6.17 -1.22 -12.86
CA TYR A 77 -7.41 -1.89 -13.23
C TYR A 77 -8.03 -1.27 -14.48
N THR A 78 -8.53 -2.13 -15.37
CA THR A 78 -9.42 -1.76 -16.45
C THR A 78 -10.87 -1.98 -16.04
N PHE A 79 -11.77 -1.29 -16.74
CA PHE A 79 -13.20 -1.45 -16.56
C PHE A 79 -13.84 -1.98 -17.84
N GLU A 80 -14.84 -2.83 -17.67
CA GLU A 80 -15.72 -3.27 -18.75
C GLU A 80 -17.17 -2.96 -18.37
N THR A 81 -17.93 -2.56 -19.38
CA THR A 81 -19.37 -2.34 -19.25
C THR A 81 -20.06 -3.68 -18.96
N PRO A 82 -21.02 -3.71 -18.02
CA PRO A 82 -21.82 -4.90 -17.75
C PRO A 82 -22.82 -5.16 -18.89
N THR A 83 -23.29 -6.39 -19.02
CA THR A 83 -24.46 -6.70 -19.85
C THR A 83 -25.75 -6.22 -19.16
N VAL A 84 -26.88 -6.26 -19.88
CA VAL A 84 -28.19 -5.91 -19.31
C VAL A 84 -28.54 -6.83 -18.13
N ASP A 85 -28.33 -8.15 -18.27
CA ASP A 85 -28.62 -9.12 -17.21
C ASP A 85 -27.72 -8.93 -15.98
N GLU A 86 -26.44 -8.64 -16.21
CA GLU A 86 -25.50 -8.27 -15.14
C GLU A 86 -25.98 -7.01 -14.40
N THR A 87 -26.45 -6.00 -15.14
CA THR A 87 -26.98 -4.75 -14.59
C THR A 87 -28.25 -4.97 -13.77
N LEU A 88 -29.17 -5.82 -14.23
CA LEU A 88 -30.37 -6.21 -13.48
C LEU A 88 -30.03 -6.92 -12.17
N GLN A 89 -28.93 -7.68 -12.14
CA GLN A 89 -28.38 -8.26 -10.90
C GLN A 89 -27.56 -7.27 -10.05
N GLY A 90 -27.48 -6.00 -10.46
CA GLY A 90 -26.79 -4.94 -9.73
C GLY A 90 -25.28 -4.90 -9.96
N ILE A 91 -24.77 -5.55 -11.01
CA ILE A 91 -23.36 -5.43 -11.43
C ILE A 91 -23.25 -4.20 -12.33
N TRP A 92 -22.73 -3.10 -11.79
CA TRP A 92 -22.64 -1.81 -12.49
C TRP A 92 -21.34 -1.66 -13.28
N ALA A 93 -20.28 -2.36 -12.86
CA ALA A 93 -18.99 -2.33 -13.54
C ALA A 93 -18.21 -3.62 -13.26
N LYS A 94 -17.45 -4.08 -14.25
CA LYS A 94 -16.50 -5.19 -14.10
C LYS A 94 -15.09 -4.64 -14.06
N PHE A 95 -14.43 -4.78 -12.92
CA PHE A 95 -13.04 -4.39 -12.74
C PHE A 95 -12.14 -5.60 -13.02
N LYS A 96 -11.20 -5.45 -13.95
CA LYS A 96 -10.17 -6.46 -14.24
C LYS A 96 -8.79 -5.88 -13.92
N PRO A 97 -7.95 -6.59 -13.16
CA PRO A 97 -6.58 -6.13 -12.94
C PRO A 97 -5.83 -6.12 -14.27
N VAL A 98 -5.00 -5.11 -14.47
CA VAL A 98 -4.07 -5.05 -15.61
C VAL A 98 -2.91 -5.98 -15.33
N ASP A 99 -2.59 -6.83 -16.29
CA ASP A 99 -1.50 -7.79 -16.19
C ASP A 99 -0.23 -7.18 -16.81
N PHE A 100 0.53 -6.44 -16.00
CA PHE A 100 1.78 -5.79 -16.44
C PHE A 100 2.80 -6.78 -17.00
N SER A 101 2.79 -8.04 -16.52
CA SER A 101 3.69 -9.09 -17.01
C SER A 101 3.51 -9.41 -18.49
N LYS A 102 2.29 -9.19 -19.02
CA LYS A 102 1.96 -9.40 -20.44
C LYS A 102 2.14 -8.15 -21.29
N LEU A 103 2.05 -6.97 -20.68
CA LEU A 103 2.18 -5.70 -21.38
C LEU A 103 3.64 -5.30 -21.59
N TYR A 104 4.49 -5.61 -20.60
CA TYR A 104 5.87 -5.18 -20.58
C TYR A 104 6.78 -6.35 -20.22
N THR A 105 7.35 -7.01 -21.23
CA THR A 105 8.27 -8.14 -21.04
C THR A 105 9.46 -7.76 -20.16
N TRP A 106 9.98 -6.54 -20.34
CA TRP A 106 11.09 -6.01 -19.54
C TRP A 106 10.80 -5.94 -18.03
N MET A 107 9.55 -6.00 -17.59
CA MET A 107 9.22 -6.02 -16.15
C MET A 107 9.37 -7.41 -15.52
N THR A 108 9.49 -8.48 -16.32
CA THR A 108 9.54 -9.88 -15.84
C THR A 108 10.94 -10.47 -15.86
N ASP A 109 11.89 -9.80 -16.53
CA ASP A 109 13.27 -10.25 -16.64
C ASP A 109 14.25 -9.09 -16.38
N PHE A 110 15.27 -9.34 -15.58
CA PHE A 110 16.25 -8.30 -15.17
C PHE A 110 17.15 -7.84 -16.31
N ARG A 111 17.49 -8.75 -17.22
CA ARG A 111 18.33 -8.42 -18.35
C ARG A 111 17.56 -7.53 -19.32
N GLU A 112 16.32 -7.88 -19.61
CA GLU A 112 15.44 -7.03 -20.42
C GLU A 112 15.16 -5.69 -19.73
N TYR A 113 14.94 -5.68 -18.40
CA TYR A 113 14.80 -4.46 -17.61
C TYR A 113 16.00 -3.51 -17.82
N ILE A 114 17.22 -4.04 -17.73
CA ILE A 114 18.45 -3.26 -17.86
C ILE A 114 18.62 -2.74 -19.30
N ILE A 115 18.42 -3.61 -20.29
CA ILE A 115 18.61 -3.27 -21.72
C ILE A 115 17.62 -2.19 -22.18
N GLU A 116 16.38 -2.28 -21.72
CA GLU A 116 15.30 -1.40 -22.18
C GLU A 116 15.37 -0.01 -21.54
N ASN A 117 15.84 0.08 -20.29
CA ASN A 117 15.77 1.32 -19.51
C ASN A 117 17.09 2.09 -19.38
N PHE A 118 18.24 1.45 -19.54
CA PHE A 118 19.55 2.08 -19.31
C PHE A 118 20.38 2.19 -20.59
N LYS A 119 21.26 3.21 -20.65
CA LYS A 119 22.16 3.41 -21.79
C LYS A 119 23.14 2.25 -21.93
N GLU A 120 23.46 1.90 -23.18
CA GLU A 120 24.31 0.74 -23.53
C GLU A 120 25.66 0.73 -22.80
N GLU A 121 26.26 1.91 -22.60
CA GLU A 121 27.53 2.07 -21.90
C GLU A 121 27.53 1.58 -20.44
N PHE A 122 26.38 1.56 -19.77
CA PHE A 122 26.26 1.15 -18.35
C PHE A 122 25.67 -0.26 -18.18
N GLN A 123 25.12 -0.87 -19.24
CA GLN A 123 24.45 -2.17 -19.15
C GLN A 123 25.37 -3.30 -18.66
N PRO A 124 26.64 -3.42 -19.12
CA PRO A 124 27.52 -4.51 -18.67
C PRO A 124 27.74 -4.49 -17.16
N ASP A 125 27.99 -3.32 -16.58
CA ASP A 125 28.23 -3.18 -15.15
C ASP A 125 26.99 -3.51 -14.33
N LEU A 126 25.80 -3.04 -14.76
CA LEU A 126 24.53 -3.35 -14.10
C LEU A 126 24.18 -4.85 -14.16
N LEU A 127 24.48 -5.51 -15.27
CA LEU A 127 24.28 -6.96 -15.43
C LEU A 127 25.25 -7.78 -14.56
N LEU A 128 26.48 -7.31 -14.36
CA LEU A 128 27.45 -7.99 -13.48
C LEU A 128 27.06 -7.88 -12.01
N MET A 129 26.35 -6.82 -11.62
CA MET A 129 25.89 -6.63 -10.24
C MET A 129 24.65 -7.47 -9.88
N THR A 130 23.90 -7.95 -10.88
CA THR A 130 22.67 -8.73 -10.65
C THR A 130 23.02 -10.20 -10.43
N ALA A 131 23.31 -10.57 -9.18
CA ALA A 131 23.50 -11.96 -8.79
C ALA A 131 22.21 -12.78 -8.98
N GLU A 132 22.30 -13.96 -9.60
CA GLU A 132 21.14 -14.82 -9.83
C GLU A 132 20.52 -15.29 -8.50
N LYS A 133 19.19 -15.13 -8.38
CA LYS A 133 18.45 -15.65 -7.23
C LYS A 133 18.43 -17.16 -7.25
N ALA A 134 18.59 -17.77 -6.08
CA ALA A 134 18.51 -19.21 -5.95
C ALA A 134 17.07 -19.70 -6.18
N ILE A 135 16.91 -20.64 -7.10
CA ILE A 135 15.67 -21.36 -7.34
C ILE A 135 15.76 -22.70 -6.62
N TYR A 136 14.83 -22.95 -5.70
CA TYR A 136 14.78 -24.21 -4.94
C TYR A 136 14.69 -25.41 -5.90
N GLY A 137 15.62 -26.36 -5.75
CA GLY A 137 15.69 -27.56 -6.58
C GLY A 137 16.35 -27.40 -7.95
N VAL A 138 16.78 -26.18 -8.32
CA VAL A 138 17.47 -25.90 -9.60
C VAL A 138 18.86 -25.34 -9.36
N THR A 139 18.98 -24.29 -8.54
CA THR A 139 20.28 -23.65 -8.28
C THR A 139 21.12 -24.54 -7.36
N PRO A 140 22.38 -24.83 -7.71
CA PRO A 140 23.27 -25.61 -6.85
C PRO A 140 23.46 -24.95 -5.48
N TYR A 141 23.61 -25.77 -4.44
CA TYR A 141 23.89 -25.30 -3.08
C TYR A 141 25.10 -24.36 -3.06
N ALA A 142 25.00 -23.28 -2.27
CA ALA A 142 26.00 -22.21 -2.14
C ALA A 142 26.27 -21.34 -3.40
N ARG A 143 25.50 -21.50 -4.49
CA ARG A 143 25.67 -20.70 -5.72
C ARG A 143 24.59 -19.66 -5.99
N GLY A 144 23.58 -19.55 -5.13
CA GLY A 144 22.53 -18.55 -5.29
C GLY A 144 22.17 -17.85 -3.99
N ILE A 145 21.52 -16.70 -4.14
CA ILE A 145 21.04 -15.88 -3.03
C ILE A 145 19.58 -16.23 -2.73
N TYR A 146 19.28 -16.50 -1.46
CA TYR A 146 17.90 -16.73 -0.99
C TYR A 146 17.42 -15.52 -0.21
N ASP A 147 16.32 -14.92 -0.64
CA ASP A 147 15.64 -13.87 0.11
C ASP A 147 14.65 -14.50 1.11
N PRO A 148 14.69 -14.15 2.40
CA PRO A 148 13.64 -14.51 3.33
C PRO A 148 12.28 -14.00 2.82
N VAL A 149 11.29 -14.90 2.69
CA VAL A 149 9.97 -14.60 2.12
C VAL A 149 9.33 -13.39 2.82
N LEU A 150 9.47 -13.31 4.14
CA LEU A 150 8.90 -12.25 4.93
C LEU A 150 9.56 -10.89 4.64
N ALA A 151 10.90 -10.83 4.61
CA ALA A 151 11.63 -9.61 4.27
C ALA A 151 11.31 -9.12 2.84
N ARG A 152 11.20 -10.05 1.88
CA ARG A 152 10.79 -9.73 0.51
C ARG A 152 9.40 -9.11 0.45
N GLU A 153 8.39 -9.72 1.08
CA GLU A 153 7.02 -9.17 1.09
C GLU A 153 6.94 -7.81 1.83
N PHE A 154 7.84 -7.58 2.79
CA PHE A 154 7.94 -6.30 3.47
C PHE A 154 8.42 -5.18 2.54
N VAL A 155 9.54 -5.39 1.84
CA VAL A 155 10.11 -4.44 0.88
C VAL A 155 9.17 -4.24 -0.31
N ARG A 156 8.57 -5.32 -0.81
CA ARG A 156 7.72 -5.35 -2.01
C ARG A 156 6.46 -4.49 -1.90
N ALA A 157 5.86 -4.37 -0.71
CA ALA A 157 4.57 -3.68 -0.58
C ALA A 157 4.25 -3.17 0.83
N THR A 158 4.74 -3.84 1.88
CA THR A 158 4.29 -3.54 3.25
C THR A 158 4.89 -2.24 3.77
N PHE A 159 6.15 -1.95 3.45
CA PHE A 159 6.84 -0.72 3.85
C PHE A 159 6.12 0.53 3.32
N HIS A 160 5.81 0.54 2.02
CA HIS A 160 5.04 1.60 1.38
C HIS A 160 3.64 1.73 1.99
N LYS A 161 3.03 0.59 2.34
CA LYS A 161 1.71 0.61 2.98
C LYS A 161 1.74 1.26 4.36
N LEU A 162 2.75 0.95 5.17
CA LEU A 162 2.92 1.54 6.49
C LEU A 162 3.17 3.04 6.41
N ARG A 163 3.97 3.49 5.43
CA ARG A 163 4.19 4.91 5.16
C ARG A 163 2.92 5.66 4.76
N LEU A 164 1.95 5.00 4.13
CA LEU A 164 0.63 5.59 3.85
C LEU A 164 -0.31 5.60 5.08
N LEU A 165 -0.08 4.72 6.05
CA LEU A 165 -0.89 4.65 7.27
C LEU A 165 -0.38 5.57 8.37
N ARG A 166 0.88 5.99 8.29
CA ARG A 166 1.57 6.81 9.29
C ARG A 166 2.06 8.12 8.69
N THR A 167 2.02 9.16 9.50
CA THR A 167 2.75 10.39 9.23
C THR A 167 4.26 10.11 9.24
N PRO A 168 5.06 10.84 8.44
CA PRO A 168 6.51 10.67 8.44
C PRO A 168 7.14 11.31 9.68
N ASP A 169 6.83 10.74 10.85
CA ASP A 169 7.25 11.21 12.15
C ASP A 169 7.88 10.07 12.98
N THR A 170 8.06 10.31 14.28
CA THR A 170 8.59 9.33 15.23
C THR A 170 7.77 8.04 15.28
N SER A 171 6.47 8.10 14.99
CA SER A 171 5.60 6.92 14.99
C SER A 171 5.91 5.97 13.83
N TRP A 172 6.29 6.51 12.67
CA TRP A 172 6.72 5.68 11.54
C TRP A 172 8.10 5.08 11.81
N LYS A 173 9.05 5.86 12.32
CA LYS A 173 10.41 5.37 12.66
C LYS A 173 10.39 4.25 13.69
N SER A 174 9.67 4.44 14.80
CA SER A 174 9.53 3.41 15.84
C SER A 174 8.90 2.13 15.29
N MET A 175 7.91 2.25 14.40
CA MET A 175 7.31 1.11 13.73
C MET A 175 8.28 0.40 12.78
N LEU A 176 9.12 1.15 12.04
CA LEU A 176 10.13 0.56 11.16
C LEU A 176 11.19 -0.18 11.96
N GLN A 177 11.70 0.41 13.04
CA GLN A 177 12.68 -0.24 13.91
C GLN A 177 12.13 -1.56 14.46
N GLN A 178 10.89 -1.58 14.95
CA GLN A 178 10.25 -2.82 15.42
C GLN A 178 10.13 -3.88 14.34
N ILE A 179 9.91 -3.48 13.10
CA ILE A 179 9.84 -4.39 11.96
C ILE A 179 11.24 -4.89 11.62
N ALA A 180 12.25 -4.02 11.60
CA ALA A 180 13.63 -4.41 11.34
C ALA A 180 14.13 -5.41 12.40
N ASP A 181 13.91 -5.11 13.68
CA ASP A 181 14.24 -5.96 14.82
C ASP A 181 13.52 -7.31 14.72
N PHE A 182 12.23 -7.29 14.36
CA PHE A 182 11.42 -8.52 14.24
C PHE A 182 11.81 -9.39 13.06
N LEU A 183 12.19 -8.78 11.94
CA LEU A 183 12.57 -9.50 10.72
C LEU A 183 14.03 -9.96 10.73
N GLU A 184 14.77 -9.65 11.81
CA GLU A 184 16.24 -9.76 11.84
C GLU A 184 16.87 -9.13 10.59
N MET A 185 16.22 -8.10 10.03
CA MET A 185 16.76 -7.38 8.90
C MET A 185 17.99 -6.66 9.41
N ILE A 186 19.11 -6.81 8.70
CA ILE A 186 20.29 -6.00 8.97
C ILE A 186 19.83 -4.56 8.87
N GLY A 187 19.94 -3.78 9.97
CA GLY A 187 19.46 -2.39 10.13
C GLY A 187 20.04 -1.36 9.14
N VAL A 188 20.77 -1.86 8.15
CA VAL A 188 21.26 -1.16 6.98
C VAL A 188 20.18 -1.06 5.90
N THR A 189 19.26 -2.02 5.86
CA THR A 189 18.29 -2.19 4.76
C THR A 189 17.06 -1.29 4.93
N ASP A 190 16.56 -1.14 6.16
CA ASP A 190 15.47 -0.24 6.54
C ASP A 190 15.87 1.24 6.45
N ASP A 191 17.07 1.59 6.93
CA ASP A 191 17.64 2.94 6.78
C ASP A 191 17.73 3.36 5.31
N ASN A 192 18.25 2.48 4.45
CA ASN A 192 18.36 2.75 3.02
C ASN A 192 16.99 2.99 2.36
N VAL A 193 15.98 2.16 2.68
CA VAL A 193 14.63 2.31 2.14
C VAL A 193 13.98 3.61 2.64
N PHE A 194 14.10 3.91 3.94
CA PHE A 194 13.59 5.16 4.53
C PHE A 194 14.25 6.39 3.88
N ASN A 195 15.58 6.42 3.85
CA ASN A 195 16.35 7.53 3.34
C ASN A 195 15.99 7.80 1.87
N ARG A 196 15.88 6.76 1.03
CA ARG A 196 15.52 6.93 -0.39
C ARG A 196 14.11 7.51 -0.59
N ILE A 197 13.13 7.03 0.15
CA ILE A 197 11.76 7.58 0.08
C ILE A 197 11.76 9.04 0.53
N MET A 198 12.46 9.37 1.62
CA MET A 198 12.52 10.74 2.15
C MET A 198 13.30 11.69 1.25
N MET A 199 14.37 11.23 0.62
CA MET A 199 15.13 11.96 -0.40
C MET A 199 14.22 12.32 -1.58
N LEU A 200 13.43 11.37 -2.09
CA LEU A 200 12.50 11.61 -3.21
C LEU A 200 11.36 12.57 -2.83
N PHE A 201 10.77 12.43 -1.63
CA PHE A 201 9.76 13.39 -1.14
C PHE A 201 10.33 14.80 -0.98
N SER A 202 11.54 14.92 -0.42
CA SER A 202 12.20 16.22 -0.29
C SER A 202 12.51 16.80 -1.66
N ALA A 203 13.13 16.04 -2.55
CA ALA A 203 13.46 16.47 -3.91
C ALA A 203 12.21 16.90 -4.68
N GLN A 204 11.09 16.18 -4.58
CA GLN A 204 9.84 16.55 -5.24
C GLN A 204 9.29 17.90 -4.78
N THR A 205 9.45 18.28 -3.52
CA THR A 205 8.89 19.53 -2.98
C THR A 205 9.86 20.71 -3.08
N GLN A 206 11.16 20.46 -2.90
CA GLN A 206 12.20 21.50 -2.80
C GLN A 206 13.00 21.70 -4.10
N SER A 207 12.82 20.83 -5.11
CA SER A 207 13.59 20.89 -6.35
C SER A 207 12.73 20.51 -7.55
N PHE A 208 12.97 21.17 -8.69
CA PHE A 208 12.31 20.82 -9.95
C PHE A 208 13.17 19.80 -10.68
N VAL A 209 12.77 18.54 -10.60
CA VAL A 209 13.50 17.41 -11.22
C VAL A 209 12.64 16.84 -12.33
N LEU A 210 13.16 16.75 -13.55
CA LEU A 210 12.44 16.13 -14.67
C LEU A 210 12.10 14.67 -14.33
N GLY A 211 10.83 14.30 -14.51
CA GLY A 211 10.30 12.97 -14.17
C GLY A 211 9.82 12.80 -12.72
N LEU A 212 10.02 13.79 -11.84
CA LEU A 212 9.56 13.77 -10.43
C LEU A 212 8.79 15.03 -10.03
N GLY A 213 9.18 16.18 -10.59
CA GLY A 213 8.63 17.49 -10.24
C GLY A 213 7.19 17.67 -10.72
N ILE A 214 6.40 18.35 -9.90
CA ILE A 214 4.99 18.67 -10.15
C ILE A 214 4.86 20.18 -10.28
N LEU A 215 4.32 20.63 -11.41
CA LEU A 215 4.12 22.04 -11.70
C LEU A 215 3.25 22.71 -10.62
N GLY A 216 3.69 23.87 -10.15
CA GLY A 216 3.00 24.62 -9.08
C GLY A 216 3.24 24.10 -7.66
N ARG A 217 3.92 22.96 -7.49
CA ARG A 217 4.26 22.40 -6.17
C ARG A 217 5.77 22.29 -5.94
N SER A 218 6.52 21.82 -6.92
CA SER A 218 7.98 21.76 -6.87
C SER A 218 8.59 23.15 -7.00
N ARG A 219 9.56 23.44 -6.13
CA ARG A 219 10.32 24.70 -6.17
C ARG A 219 11.49 24.59 -7.15
N LEU A 220 11.98 25.73 -7.63
CA LEU A 220 13.28 25.77 -8.30
C LEU A 220 14.37 25.50 -7.26
N SER A 221 15.33 24.65 -7.64
CA SER A 221 16.35 24.12 -6.74
C SER A 221 17.38 25.19 -6.37
N GLU A 222 17.79 25.21 -5.10
CA GLU A 222 19.03 25.88 -4.73
C GLU A 222 20.21 25.10 -5.33
N MET A 223 21.11 25.79 -6.02
CA MET A 223 22.23 25.15 -6.71
C MET A 223 23.54 25.38 -5.96
N GLU A 224 24.30 24.32 -5.74
CA GLU A 224 25.68 24.38 -5.27
C GLU A 224 26.60 23.85 -6.37
N GLY A 225 27.13 24.77 -7.18
CA GLY A 225 27.77 24.43 -8.44
C GLY A 225 26.77 23.79 -9.41
N ASP A 226 27.10 22.62 -9.93
CA ASP A 226 26.23 21.86 -10.83
C ASP A 226 25.21 20.94 -10.09
N TYR A 227 25.20 20.93 -8.76
CA TYR A 227 24.33 20.05 -7.98
C TYR A 227 23.15 20.83 -7.39
N ALA A 228 21.96 20.27 -7.49
CA ALA A 228 20.81 20.70 -6.72
C ALA A 228 21.01 20.31 -5.26
N LYS A 229 20.68 21.23 -4.36
CA LYS A 229 20.79 21.09 -2.92
C LYS A 229 19.40 21.06 -2.30
N VAL A 230 19.06 19.99 -1.59
CA VAL A 230 17.78 19.87 -0.87
C VAL A 230 17.97 19.33 0.55
N PRO A 231 17.30 19.90 1.56
CA PRO A 231 17.36 19.37 2.91
C PRO A 231 16.49 18.12 3.01
N PHE A 232 16.99 17.04 3.61
CA PHE A 232 16.14 15.87 3.91
C PHE A 232 16.42 15.34 5.32
N LEU A 233 15.43 14.67 5.88
CA LEU A 233 15.50 14.01 7.18
C LEU A 233 15.89 12.55 6.98
N ASP A 234 16.99 12.11 7.57
CA ASP A 234 17.40 10.71 7.54
C ASP A 234 16.63 9.85 8.56
N ALA A 235 16.87 8.54 8.51
CA ALA A 235 16.30 7.57 9.44
C ALA A 235 16.67 7.87 10.90
N GLN A 236 17.89 8.37 11.14
CA GLN A 236 18.41 8.72 12.47
C GLN A 236 17.83 10.02 13.05
N GLY A 237 17.19 10.86 12.23
CA GLY A 237 16.61 12.14 12.65
C GLY A 237 17.51 13.35 12.43
N TYR A 238 18.65 13.18 11.75
CA TYR A 238 19.49 14.28 11.32
C TYR A 238 18.99 14.87 10.00
N ILE A 239 19.12 16.18 9.88
CA ILE A 239 18.82 16.90 8.65
C ILE A 239 20.13 17.06 7.89
N HIS A 240 20.16 16.55 6.66
CA HIS A 240 21.32 16.65 5.77
C HIS A 240 20.97 17.43 4.52
N ASP A 241 21.97 18.11 3.98
CA ASP A 241 21.90 18.75 2.68
C ASP A 241 22.28 17.75 1.59
N LEU A 242 21.26 17.18 0.93
CA LEU A 242 21.44 16.25 -0.18
C LEU A 242 21.85 17.01 -1.44
N LYS A 243 22.93 16.55 -2.07
CA LYS A 243 23.43 17.05 -3.35
C LYS A 243 23.18 16.03 -4.45
N PHE A 244 22.44 16.40 -5.48
CA PHE A 244 22.15 15.51 -6.60
C PHE A 244 22.03 16.30 -7.92
N ARG A 245 22.10 15.62 -9.07
CA ARG A 245 21.95 16.28 -10.39
C ARG A 245 20.74 15.75 -11.15
N THR A 246 20.60 14.43 -11.12
CA THR A 246 19.64 13.69 -11.93
C THR A 246 18.84 12.73 -11.05
N LEU A 247 17.71 12.25 -11.59
CA LEU A 247 16.75 11.43 -10.83
C LEU A 247 17.35 10.09 -10.35
N ASP A 248 18.19 9.47 -11.18
CA ASP A 248 18.94 8.25 -10.87
C ASP A 248 19.85 8.40 -9.65
N HIS A 249 20.39 9.61 -9.37
CA HIS A 249 21.14 9.85 -8.13
C HIS A 249 20.28 9.62 -6.87
N LEU A 250 19.00 9.98 -6.93
CA LEU A 250 18.06 9.78 -5.83
C LEU A 250 17.60 8.32 -5.74
N GLN A 251 17.39 7.68 -6.89
CA GLN A 251 16.85 6.31 -6.96
C GLN A 251 17.90 5.24 -6.65
N LEU A 252 19.12 5.40 -7.16
CA LEU A 252 20.17 4.37 -7.19
C LEU A 252 21.49 4.85 -6.62
N GLY A 253 21.72 6.16 -6.57
CA GLY A 253 23.02 6.73 -6.19
C GLY A 253 23.50 6.33 -4.79
N PHE A 254 24.81 6.23 -4.65
CA PHE A 254 25.53 6.17 -3.39
C PHE A 254 25.86 7.61 -2.95
N ILE A 255 25.24 8.04 -1.85
CA ILE A 255 25.45 9.36 -1.26
C ILE A 255 26.20 9.17 0.06
N LEU A 256 27.40 9.76 0.14
CA LEU A 256 28.27 9.62 1.32
C LEU A 256 27.55 10.12 2.58
N GLY A 257 27.57 9.31 3.64
CA GLY A 257 26.93 9.62 4.92
C GLY A 257 25.42 9.39 4.96
N VAL A 258 24.79 9.00 3.84
CA VAL A 258 23.34 8.77 3.74
C VAL A 258 23.03 7.35 3.28
N THR A 259 23.69 6.92 2.21
CA THR A 259 23.53 5.57 1.66
C THR A 259 24.53 4.64 2.34
N PRO A 260 24.07 3.52 2.91
CA PRO A 260 25.00 2.55 3.46
C PRO A 260 25.89 1.92 2.40
N LEU A 261 27.09 1.49 2.81
CA LEU A 261 28.07 0.90 1.91
C LEU A 261 27.53 -0.38 1.27
N GLY A 262 27.58 -0.48 -0.05
CA GLY A 262 27.06 -1.61 -0.82
C GLY A 262 25.58 -1.51 -1.22
N TYR A 263 24.86 -0.46 -0.78
CA TYR A 263 23.43 -0.27 -1.06
C TYR A 263 23.15 0.91 -2.01
N GLY A 264 24.14 1.27 -2.84
CA GLY A 264 24.02 2.31 -3.86
C GLY A 264 25.12 2.23 -4.91
N LEU A 265 24.91 2.93 -6.02
CA LEU A 265 25.81 2.97 -7.17
C LEU A 265 26.55 4.30 -7.23
N LEU A 266 27.83 4.27 -7.60
CA LEU A 266 28.54 5.49 -7.98
C LEU A 266 28.10 5.90 -9.38
N LEU A 267 27.36 7.00 -9.48
CA LEU A 267 26.74 7.42 -10.73
C LEU A 267 27.50 8.57 -11.39
N PRO A 268 27.52 8.62 -12.73
CA PRO A 268 28.12 9.71 -13.49
C PRO A 268 27.30 11.00 -13.35
N LYS A 269 27.86 12.13 -13.80
CA LYS A 269 27.18 13.44 -13.73
C LYS A 269 25.90 13.53 -14.57
N ASN A 270 25.79 12.70 -15.61
CA ASN A 270 24.66 12.65 -16.54
C ASN A 270 23.82 11.41 -16.23
N SER A 271 22.51 11.50 -16.47
CA SER A 271 21.58 10.39 -16.22
C SER A 271 21.99 9.12 -16.97
N ILE A 272 21.93 7.97 -16.29
CA ILE A 272 22.16 6.64 -16.88
C ILE A 272 20.94 6.09 -17.65
N TYR A 273 19.78 6.72 -17.51
CA TYR A 273 18.57 6.29 -18.19
C TYR A 273 18.63 6.57 -19.71
N LYS A 274 18.06 5.64 -20.48
CA LYS A 274 17.92 5.72 -21.93
C LYS A 274 16.72 6.59 -22.28
N LEU A 275 16.95 7.67 -23.03
CA LEU A 275 15.89 8.46 -23.64
C LEU A 275 15.51 7.83 -24.98
N VAL A 276 14.22 7.56 -25.19
CA VAL A 276 13.75 7.02 -26.48
C VAL A 276 13.82 8.15 -27.51
N ASN A 277 14.45 7.89 -28.66
CA ASN A 277 14.68 8.89 -29.71
C ASN A 277 15.34 10.21 -29.21
N GLU A 278 16.14 10.13 -28.14
CA GLU A 278 16.80 11.26 -27.46
C GLU A 278 15.87 12.35 -26.88
N LYS A 279 14.55 12.18 -26.95
CA LYS A 279 13.56 13.20 -26.57
C LYS A 279 12.44 12.69 -25.68
N GLU A 280 12.14 11.40 -25.76
CA GLU A 280 11.04 10.80 -25.01
C GLU A 280 11.53 10.20 -23.68
N ASN A 281 10.62 10.16 -22.72
CA ASN A 281 10.86 9.58 -21.41
C ASN A 281 11.33 8.12 -21.52
N PRO A 282 12.21 7.66 -20.60
CA PRO A 282 12.56 6.25 -20.50
C PRO A 282 11.30 5.38 -20.32
N PRO A 283 11.28 4.13 -20.83
CA PRO A 283 10.11 3.26 -20.73
C PRO A 283 9.54 3.16 -19.31
N ILE A 284 10.40 3.06 -18.29
CA ILE A 284 10.01 3.01 -16.88
C ILE A 284 9.21 4.24 -16.41
N ILE A 285 9.58 5.43 -16.87
CA ILE A 285 8.93 6.71 -16.53
C ILE A 285 7.63 6.86 -17.32
N LYS A 286 7.61 6.37 -18.56
CA LYS A 286 6.40 6.33 -19.40
C LYS A 286 5.32 5.48 -18.74
N VAL A 287 5.64 4.27 -18.29
CA VAL A 287 4.66 3.40 -17.63
C VAL A 287 4.14 4.01 -16.32
N LEU A 288 5.01 4.62 -15.53
CA LEU A 288 4.61 5.35 -14.31
C LEU A 288 3.62 6.47 -14.64
N THR A 289 3.92 7.26 -15.68
CA THR A 289 3.08 8.38 -16.12
C THR A 289 1.72 7.91 -16.63
N GLU A 290 1.69 6.84 -17.44
CA GLU A 290 0.47 6.23 -17.96
C GLU A 290 -0.41 5.68 -16.83
N LYS A 291 0.20 4.98 -15.87
CA LYS A 291 -0.47 4.46 -14.68
C LYS A 291 -1.09 5.59 -13.85
N ILE A 292 -0.31 6.60 -13.48
CA ILE A 292 -0.82 7.73 -12.66
C ILE A 292 -1.96 8.45 -13.39
N SER A 293 -1.77 8.74 -14.67
CA SER A 293 -2.81 9.39 -15.49
C SER A 293 -4.07 8.54 -15.55
N GLY A 294 -3.93 7.22 -15.72
CA GLY A 294 -5.03 6.28 -15.72
C GLY A 294 -5.78 6.24 -14.38
N ILE A 295 -5.07 6.23 -13.25
CA ILE A 295 -5.68 6.27 -11.91
C ILE A 295 -6.51 7.54 -11.73
N ILE A 296 -5.99 8.69 -12.18
CA ILE A 296 -6.68 9.99 -12.09
C ILE A 296 -7.95 9.96 -12.96
N GLN A 297 -7.83 9.57 -14.23
CA GLN A 297 -8.96 9.50 -15.16
C GLN A 297 -10.07 8.54 -14.71
N ARG A 298 -9.69 7.48 -13.97
CA ARG A 298 -10.64 6.49 -13.43
C ARG A 298 -11.21 6.85 -12.07
N LEU A 299 -10.92 8.03 -11.50
CA LEU A 299 -11.41 8.43 -10.18
C LEU A 299 -12.93 8.26 -10.05
N THR A 300 -13.69 8.74 -11.05
CA THR A 300 -15.16 8.68 -11.07
C THR A 300 -15.70 7.25 -11.08
N MET A 301 -14.94 6.29 -11.59
CA MET A 301 -15.28 4.85 -11.57
C MET A 301 -15.32 4.28 -10.15
N SER A 302 -14.72 4.97 -9.18
CA SER A 302 -14.87 4.64 -7.76
C SER A 302 -16.33 4.66 -7.32
N THR A 303 -17.18 5.51 -7.94
CA THR A 303 -18.63 5.49 -7.72
C THR A 303 -19.20 4.10 -7.98
N TRP A 304 -18.91 3.54 -9.15
CA TRP A 304 -19.38 2.23 -9.56
C TRP A 304 -18.75 1.11 -8.73
N ALA A 305 -17.50 1.26 -8.29
CA ALA A 305 -16.88 0.32 -7.36
C ALA A 305 -17.60 0.28 -6.01
N TYR A 306 -17.95 1.46 -5.47
CA TYR A 306 -18.67 1.58 -4.20
C TYR A 306 -20.15 1.23 -4.29
N SER A 307 -20.79 1.40 -5.45
CA SER A 307 -22.20 1.06 -5.66
C SER A 307 -22.42 -0.36 -6.19
N ASN A 308 -21.37 -1.01 -6.72
CA ASN A 308 -21.42 -2.36 -7.31
C ASN A 308 -22.13 -3.41 -6.45
N TYR A 309 -22.76 -4.37 -7.11
CA TYR A 309 -23.52 -5.46 -6.50
C TYR A 309 -24.77 -5.01 -5.74
N ASN A 310 -25.43 -3.96 -6.21
CA ASN A 310 -26.68 -3.47 -5.65
C ASN A 310 -27.73 -3.30 -6.76
N ARG A 311 -28.85 -4.02 -6.66
CA ARG A 311 -29.89 -4.01 -7.68
C ARG A 311 -30.68 -2.70 -7.68
N PRO A 312 -31.32 -2.34 -8.81
CA PRO A 312 -32.19 -1.16 -8.86
C PRO A 312 -33.26 -1.11 -7.76
N GLU A 313 -33.91 -2.25 -7.47
CA GLU A 313 -34.91 -2.38 -6.41
C GLU A 313 -34.35 -2.12 -4.99
N GLU A 314 -33.07 -2.47 -4.78
CA GLU A 314 -32.36 -2.27 -3.51
C GLU A 314 -31.89 -0.82 -3.33
N MET A 315 -31.81 -0.03 -4.41
CA MET A 315 -31.44 1.40 -4.35
C MET A 315 -32.56 2.25 -3.74
N LEU A 316 -33.81 1.82 -3.87
CA LEU A 316 -34.99 2.52 -3.37
C LEU A 316 -35.27 2.21 -1.90
N ASP A 317 -35.08 0.95 -1.49
CA ASP A 317 -35.42 0.48 -0.14
C ASP A 317 -34.24 -0.21 0.55
N TYR A 318 -33.78 0.40 1.64
CA TYR A 318 -32.68 -0.16 2.43
C TYR A 318 -33.04 -1.50 3.07
N HIS A 319 -34.32 -1.81 3.33
CA HIS A 319 -34.72 -3.10 3.89
C HIS A 319 -34.38 -4.25 2.94
N LYS A 320 -34.54 -4.02 1.64
CA LYS A 320 -34.26 -5.01 0.58
C LYS A 320 -32.77 -5.16 0.25
N SER A 321 -31.95 -4.14 0.54
CA SER A 321 -30.52 -4.15 0.18
C SER A 321 -29.71 -5.22 0.93
N GLU A 322 -29.33 -6.27 0.19
CA GLU A 322 -28.40 -7.33 0.65
C GLU A 322 -27.02 -6.77 0.98
N LYS A 323 -26.57 -5.77 0.21
CA LYS A 323 -25.29 -5.10 0.46
C LYS A 323 -25.29 -4.31 1.76
N ALA A 324 -26.39 -3.60 2.06
CA ALA A 324 -26.53 -2.92 3.35
C ALA A 324 -26.60 -3.92 4.51
N ASN A 325 -27.27 -5.07 4.33
CA ASN A 325 -27.26 -6.17 5.30
C ASN A 325 -25.85 -6.71 5.55
N GLN A 326 -25.09 -6.96 4.47
CA GLN A 326 -23.71 -7.42 4.53
C GLN A 326 -22.83 -6.44 5.34
N TYR A 327 -22.97 -5.14 5.08
CA TYR A 327 -22.25 -4.11 5.83
C TYR A 327 -22.63 -4.13 7.32
N ASP A 328 -23.91 -4.19 7.66
CA ASP A 328 -24.34 -4.22 9.06
C ASP A 328 -23.84 -5.47 9.80
N LEU A 329 -23.82 -6.65 9.15
CA LEU A 329 -23.23 -7.87 9.71
C LEU A 329 -21.73 -7.69 10.02
N LEU A 330 -20.97 -7.04 9.13
CA LEU A 330 -19.56 -6.72 9.39
C LEU A 330 -19.40 -5.72 10.55
N GLN A 331 -20.31 -4.75 10.69
CA GLN A 331 -20.32 -3.83 11.84
C GLN A 331 -20.77 -4.52 13.13
N ALA A 332 -21.66 -5.51 13.07
CA ALA A 332 -22.05 -6.33 14.20
C ALA A 332 -20.85 -7.14 14.72
N GLN A 333 -20.08 -7.78 13.83
CA GLN A 333 -18.83 -8.45 14.19
C GLN A 333 -17.83 -7.50 14.85
N ARG A 334 -17.67 -6.29 14.30
CA ARG A 334 -16.81 -5.27 14.90
C ARG A 334 -17.25 -4.90 16.32
N ARG A 335 -18.55 -4.62 16.51
CA ARG A 335 -19.11 -4.27 17.83
C ARG A 335 -18.98 -5.40 18.84
N PHE A 336 -19.20 -6.65 18.39
CA PHE A 336 -18.97 -7.83 19.21
C PHE A 336 -17.53 -7.85 19.75
N ILE A 337 -16.54 -7.65 18.88
CA ILE A 337 -15.12 -7.59 19.28
C ILE A 337 -14.88 -6.42 20.24
N GLU A 338 -15.36 -5.21 19.91
CA GLU A 338 -15.16 -4.02 20.73
C GLU A 338 -15.76 -4.17 22.15
N ASN A 339 -16.94 -4.80 22.27
CA ASN A 339 -17.59 -5.09 23.54
C ASN A 339 -16.90 -6.22 24.30
N TRP A 340 -16.45 -7.26 23.60
CA TRP A 340 -15.71 -8.39 24.18
C TRP A 340 -14.41 -7.92 24.85
N VAL A 341 -13.71 -7.00 24.20
CA VAL A 341 -12.51 -6.33 24.73
C VAL A 341 -12.87 -5.46 25.92
N TYR A 342 -13.87 -4.59 25.80
CA TYR A 342 -14.28 -3.67 26.87
C TYR A 342 -14.56 -4.41 28.19
N ALA A 343 -15.20 -5.58 28.12
CA ALA A 343 -15.54 -6.39 29.30
C ALA A 343 -14.33 -7.07 29.98
N ARG A 344 -13.12 -7.00 29.39
CA ARG A 344 -11.93 -7.74 29.83
C ARG A 344 -10.72 -6.84 30.12
N ILE A 345 -10.87 -5.53 29.98
CA ILE A 345 -9.81 -4.59 30.33
C ILE A 345 -9.82 -4.40 31.86
N PRO A 346 -8.66 -4.56 32.53
CA PRO A 346 -8.53 -4.29 33.96
C PRO A 346 -8.95 -2.85 34.34
N PRO A 347 -9.57 -2.61 35.51
CA PRO A 347 -10.04 -1.28 35.90
C PRO A 347 -8.95 -0.19 35.93
N ASP A 348 -7.71 -0.57 36.25
CA ASP A 348 -6.51 0.26 36.26
C ASP A 348 -6.07 0.70 34.84
N GLU A 349 -6.37 -0.11 33.83
CA GLU A 349 -6.11 0.18 32.42
C GLU A 349 -7.32 0.86 31.72
N ALA A 350 -8.48 0.93 32.39
CA ALA A 350 -9.77 1.26 31.81
C ALA A 350 -10.05 2.77 31.59
N ASN A 351 -9.05 3.53 31.13
CA ASN A 351 -9.30 4.91 30.67
C ASN A 351 -9.89 4.91 29.23
N PRO A 352 -10.68 5.92 28.82
CA PRO A 352 -11.34 5.91 27.51
C PRO A 352 -10.40 5.78 26.30
N VAL A 353 -9.18 6.31 26.41
CA VAL A 353 -8.17 6.29 25.34
C VAL A 353 -7.58 4.89 25.20
N ARG A 354 -7.12 4.29 26.30
CA ARG A 354 -6.57 2.94 26.38
C ARG A 354 -7.59 1.90 25.99
N ILE A 355 -8.84 2.04 26.45
CA ILE A 355 -9.94 1.19 25.99
C ILE A 355 -10.04 1.19 24.47
N ARG A 356 -9.98 2.36 23.85
CA ARG A 356 -10.02 2.46 22.39
C ARG A 356 -8.78 1.86 21.74
N GLN A 357 -7.60 2.03 22.33
CA GLN A 357 -6.36 1.42 21.86
C GLN A 357 -6.42 -0.11 21.93
N TYR A 358 -6.84 -0.73 23.05
CA TYR A 358 -7.04 -2.17 23.16
C TYR A 358 -8.09 -2.69 22.15
N GLN A 359 -9.19 -1.97 21.95
CA GLN A 359 -10.18 -2.30 20.92
C GLN A 359 -9.56 -2.28 19.51
N ASN A 360 -8.78 -1.24 19.20
CA ASN A 360 -8.07 -1.15 17.93
C ASN A 360 -7.03 -2.28 17.79
N ALA A 361 -6.36 -2.67 18.89
CA ALA A 361 -5.38 -3.74 18.91
C ALA A 361 -6.00 -5.08 18.53
N VAL A 362 -7.09 -5.46 19.18
CA VAL A 362 -7.79 -6.71 18.86
C VAL A 362 -8.41 -6.66 17.46
N LEU A 363 -8.98 -5.52 17.05
CA LEU A 363 -9.46 -5.34 15.68
C LEU A 363 -8.34 -5.48 14.64
N GLN A 364 -7.13 -4.98 14.94
CA GLN A 364 -5.95 -5.14 14.08
C GLN A 364 -5.59 -6.63 13.94
N CYS A 365 -5.52 -7.35 15.06
CA CYS A 365 -5.20 -8.78 15.08
C CYS A 365 -6.18 -9.59 14.21
N VAL A 366 -7.47 -9.28 14.27
CA VAL A 366 -8.48 -9.90 13.40
C VAL A 366 -8.34 -9.43 11.95
N CYS A 367 -8.23 -8.12 11.72
CA CYS A 367 -8.44 -7.56 10.39
C CYS A 367 -7.21 -7.61 9.48
N TRP A 368 -5.98 -7.54 10.00
CA TRP A 368 -4.77 -7.42 9.18
C TRP A 368 -4.42 -8.72 8.46
N ARG A 369 -4.62 -9.88 9.12
CA ARG A 369 -4.51 -11.21 8.49
C ARG A 369 -5.73 -11.63 7.66
N ALA A 370 -6.81 -10.86 7.70
CA ALA A 370 -8.04 -11.12 6.97
C ALA A 370 -8.45 -9.89 6.13
N LYS A 371 -7.47 -9.21 5.53
CA LYS A 371 -7.71 -8.08 4.64
C LYS A 371 -8.07 -8.60 3.25
N ARG A 372 -9.21 -8.14 2.72
CA ARG A 372 -9.70 -8.55 1.40
C ARG A 372 -9.26 -7.63 0.26
N HIS A 373 -9.14 -6.32 0.53
CA HIS A 373 -9.18 -5.26 -0.50
C HIS A 373 -8.07 -4.24 -0.37
N ARG A 374 -6.85 -4.64 0.02
CA ARG A 374 -5.69 -3.74 0.09
C ARG A 374 -4.39 -4.51 -0.12
N TRP A 375 -3.55 -3.96 -0.98
CA TRP A 375 -2.14 -4.31 -1.11
C TRP A 375 -1.35 -3.98 0.16
N GLY A 376 -0.17 -4.60 0.28
CA GLY A 376 0.78 -4.35 1.37
C GLY A 376 0.36 -4.93 2.72
N PHE A 377 -0.52 -5.94 2.74
CA PHE A 377 -0.81 -6.73 3.95
C PHE A 377 -0.27 -8.17 3.91
N LYS A 378 0.31 -8.59 2.78
CA LYS A 378 0.78 -9.97 2.56
C LYS A 378 1.81 -10.44 3.58
N SER A 379 2.68 -9.55 4.06
CA SER A 379 3.66 -9.91 5.08
C SER A 379 3.01 -10.40 6.38
N TRP A 380 1.91 -9.79 6.83
CA TRP A 380 1.22 -10.27 8.02
C TRP A 380 0.39 -11.53 7.74
N GLU A 381 -0.02 -11.74 6.49
CA GLU A 381 -0.71 -12.98 6.09
C GLU A 381 0.27 -14.16 6.08
N SER A 382 1.52 -13.95 5.62
CA SER A 382 2.57 -14.98 5.53
C SER A 382 3.25 -15.33 6.85
N MET A 383 3.14 -14.49 7.88
CA MET A 383 3.61 -14.82 9.24
C MET A 383 2.88 -16.03 9.82
N THR A 384 3.60 -16.85 10.60
CA THR A 384 2.98 -17.82 11.50
C THR A 384 2.16 -17.11 12.59
N GLU A 385 1.23 -17.82 13.27
CA GLU A 385 0.44 -17.19 14.34
C GLU A 385 1.33 -16.69 15.49
N ASP A 386 2.39 -17.42 15.82
CA ASP A 386 3.32 -17.03 16.88
C ASP A 386 4.14 -15.80 16.49
N GLN A 387 4.67 -15.78 15.27
CA GLN A 387 5.35 -14.61 14.70
C GLN A 387 4.44 -13.37 14.73
N PHE A 388 3.21 -13.50 14.24
CA PHE A 388 2.27 -12.39 14.21
C PHE A 388 1.86 -11.94 15.62
N LYS A 389 1.71 -12.88 16.57
CA LYS A 389 1.41 -12.59 17.97
C LYS A 389 2.52 -11.77 18.61
N GLU A 390 3.77 -12.21 18.50
CA GLU A 390 4.91 -11.51 19.12
C GLU A 390 5.08 -10.11 18.54
N TRP A 391 5.02 -9.98 17.21
CA TRP A 391 5.01 -8.65 16.57
C TRP A 391 3.86 -7.78 17.10
N TRP A 392 2.64 -8.32 17.21
CA TRP A 392 1.47 -7.59 17.68
C TRP A 392 1.62 -7.14 19.14
N LEU A 393 2.16 -8.00 20.02
CA LEU A 393 2.45 -7.67 21.41
C LEU A 393 3.43 -6.50 21.50
N ASN A 394 4.59 -6.63 20.86
CA ASN A 394 5.64 -5.61 20.88
C ASN A 394 5.14 -4.26 20.34
N TYR A 395 4.37 -4.29 19.25
CA TYR A 395 3.84 -3.10 18.60
C TYR A 395 2.85 -2.31 19.47
N TRP A 396 2.00 -2.99 20.24
CA TRP A 396 1.03 -2.32 21.12
C TRP A 396 1.63 -1.98 22.47
N GLU A 397 2.57 -2.77 22.96
CA GLU A 397 3.36 -2.45 24.15
C GLU A 397 4.15 -1.16 23.98
N SER A 398 4.80 -0.96 22.83
CA SER A 398 5.51 0.29 22.53
C SER A 398 4.60 1.52 22.46
N GLN A 399 3.30 1.31 22.26
CA GLN A 399 2.28 2.37 22.28
C GLN A 399 1.70 2.61 23.68
N GLY A 400 2.25 1.94 24.70
CA GLY A 400 1.91 2.12 26.11
C GLY A 400 0.79 1.22 26.60
N LEU A 401 0.47 0.12 25.90
CA LEU A 401 -0.47 -0.89 26.40
C LEU A 401 0.26 -1.96 27.22
N SER A 402 -0.40 -2.50 28.26
CA SER A 402 0.15 -3.56 29.09
C SER A 402 0.26 -4.87 28.33
N ARG A 403 1.47 -5.44 28.25
CA ARG A 403 1.73 -6.75 27.64
C ARG A 403 0.95 -7.87 28.32
N GLU A 404 0.73 -7.78 29.64
CA GLU A 404 -0.09 -8.75 30.38
C GLU A 404 -1.54 -8.73 29.90
N THR A 405 -2.16 -7.55 29.83
CA THR A 405 -3.52 -7.38 29.32
C THR A 405 -3.64 -7.84 27.87
N LEU A 406 -2.66 -7.53 27.03
CA LEU A 406 -2.62 -7.98 25.64
C LEU A 406 -2.52 -9.51 25.53
N ASN A 407 -1.70 -10.15 26.35
CA ASN A 407 -1.61 -11.61 26.40
C ASN A 407 -2.93 -12.26 26.84
N ASN A 408 -3.58 -11.70 27.87
CA ASN A 408 -4.88 -12.17 28.33
C ASN A 408 -5.95 -12.03 27.24
N LEU A 409 -5.98 -10.90 26.54
CA LEU A 409 -6.87 -10.69 25.39
C LEU A 409 -6.53 -11.66 24.25
N TYR A 410 -5.25 -11.91 23.95
CA TYR A 410 -4.85 -12.86 22.92
C TYR A 410 -5.29 -14.30 23.26
N GLY A 411 -5.02 -14.74 24.49
CA GLY A 411 -5.43 -16.06 24.98
C GLY A 411 -6.95 -16.24 24.95
N GLY A 412 -7.71 -15.21 25.27
CA GLY A 412 -9.17 -15.25 25.18
C GLY A 412 -9.73 -15.20 23.75
N MET A 413 -9.07 -14.47 22.84
CA MET A 413 -9.57 -14.34 21.46
C MET A 413 -9.17 -15.50 20.55
N SER A 414 -8.08 -16.19 20.84
CA SER A 414 -7.57 -17.31 20.04
C SER A 414 -8.65 -18.36 19.75
N LEU A 415 -9.57 -18.58 20.72
CA LEU A 415 -10.71 -19.50 20.62
C LEU A 415 -11.68 -19.18 19.47
N TRP A 416 -11.81 -17.92 19.07
CA TRP A 416 -12.75 -17.49 18.02
C TRP A 416 -12.09 -16.72 16.87
N LEU A 417 -10.80 -16.40 16.98
CA LEU A 417 -10.06 -15.56 16.05
C LEU A 417 -10.13 -16.07 14.61
N GLU A 418 -9.81 -17.35 14.40
CA GLU A 418 -9.80 -17.96 13.06
C GLU A 418 -11.22 -18.01 12.46
N SER A 419 -12.22 -18.39 13.27
CA SER A 419 -13.62 -18.44 12.85
C SER A 419 -14.13 -17.06 12.42
N VAL A 420 -13.83 -16.02 13.18
CA VAL A 420 -14.21 -14.63 12.85
C VAL A 420 -13.48 -14.15 11.60
N ARG A 421 -12.18 -14.45 11.43
CA ARG A 421 -11.43 -14.13 10.20
C ARG A 421 -12.06 -14.78 8.97
N LYS A 422 -12.37 -16.08 9.02
CA LYS A 422 -13.05 -16.81 7.93
C LYS A 422 -14.44 -16.23 7.65
N SER A 423 -15.23 -16.00 8.68
CA SER A 423 -16.57 -15.43 8.58
C SER A 423 -16.55 -14.04 7.93
N LYS A 424 -15.61 -13.17 8.33
CA LYS A 424 -15.41 -11.84 7.72
C LYS A 424 -15.11 -11.93 6.22
N LEU A 425 -14.20 -12.83 5.82
CA LEU A 425 -13.84 -13.02 4.40
C LEU A 425 -15.03 -13.53 3.59
N ASN A 426 -15.75 -14.52 4.12
CA ASN A 426 -16.94 -15.11 3.49
C ASN A 426 -18.06 -14.09 3.36
N LEU A 427 -18.39 -13.38 4.45
CA LEU A 427 -19.36 -12.30 4.43
C LEU A 427 -18.99 -11.26 3.39
N GLY A 428 -17.72 -10.86 3.32
CA GLY A 428 -17.22 -9.93 2.31
C GLY A 428 -17.52 -10.38 0.87
N LYS A 429 -17.28 -11.64 0.53
CA LYS A 429 -17.44 -12.14 -0.84
C LYS A 429 -18.88 -12.52 -1.19
N LYS A 430 -19.74 -12.77 -0.19
CA LYS A 430 -21.10 -13.32 -0.36
C LYS A 430 -21.93 -12.62 -1.43
N VAL A 431 -22.18 -11.31 -1.29
CA VAL A 431 -23.07 -10.58 -2.22
C VAL A 431 -22.50 -10.61 -3.64
N GLN A 432 -21.20 -10.34 -3.80
CA GLN A 432 -20.53 -10.39 -5.10
C GLN A 432 -20.66 -11.76 -5.78
N GLN A 433 -20.43 -12.85 -5.05
CA GLN A 433 -20.53 -14.22 -5.58
C GLN A 433 -21.97 -14.58 -5.97
N VAL A 434 -22.94 -14.21 -5.12
CA VAL A 434 -24.36 -14.42 -5.41
C VAL A 434 -24.78 -13.67 -6.66
N ARG A 435 -24.42 -12.39 -6.80
CA ARG A 435 -24.77 -11.59 -8.00
C ARG A 435 -24.15 -12.15 -9.27
N LYS A 436 -22.86 -12.51 -9.24
CA LYS A 436 -22.19 -13.13 -10.39
C LYS A 436 -22.83 -14.46 -10.80
N ARG A 437 -23.20 -15.31 -9.83
CA ARG A 437 -23.88 -16.58 -10.12
C ARG A 437 -25.25 -16.35 -10.75
N LEU A 438 -26.03 -15.40 -10.21
CA LEU A 438 -27.36 -15.09 -10.74
C LEU A 438 -27.30 -14.47 -12.14
N ALA A 439 -26.26 -13.71 -12.45
CA ALA A 439 -26.06 -13.15 -13.79
C ALA A 439 -25.66 -14.22 -14.84
N LEU A 440 -25.06 -15.33 -14.40
CA LEU A 440 -24.71 -16.46 -15.27
C LEU A 440 -25.86 -17.47 -15.48
N SER A 441 -26.91 -17.39 -14.67
CA SER A 441 -28.06 -18.29 -14.73
C SER A 441 -29.23 -17.76 -15.56
N VAL A 442 -29.05 -16.62 -16.22
CA VAL A 442 -30.05 -15.95 -17.07
C VAL A 442 -29.70 -16.19 -18.53
#